data_AF-A0A845MMT7-F1
#
_entry.id   AF-A0A845MMT7-F1
#
_cell.length_a   1.000
_cell.length_b   1.000
_cell.length_c   1.000
_cell.angle_alpha   90.00
_cell.angle_beta   90.00
_cell.angle_gamma   90.00
#
_symmetry.space_group_name_H-M   'P 1'
#
loop_
_entity.id
_entity.type
_entity.pdbx_description
1 polymer ?
#
loop_
_entity_poly.entity_id
_entity_poly.type
_entity_poly.pdbx_seq_one_letter_code
_entity_poly.pdbx_strand_id
1 'polypeptide(L)'
;MLVIWRGFGWLIPVIVFGAFLLSQIALNSIYGEGFYKANEWPKIVAIVFISLLIASLGYFLNYKKRQVTIDEESGKKKKSPAHSLFFIPVEAWAVIIPVLFFWMQIQTAKTDAKEMAFIESPAVNDVYSVDFTEIFTDTDQKFKYGTLKVVEVKSDGVEVLASEIAYDGKSGVRKDVREGKANNQGYYSGEPFFIPRQYIIELKNQDGIFQVSR
;
A
#
# COMPACT_ATOMS: atom_id res chain seq x y z
N MET A 1 18.01 25.56 3.96
CA MET A 1 17.55 24.18 4.21
C MET A 1 16.23 24.24 4.98
N LEU A 2 15.20 23.57 4.49
CA LEU A 2 13.89 23.51 5.17
C LEU A 2 13.93 22.37 6.18
N VAL A 3 14.10 22.71 7.47
CA VAL A 3 14.09 21.70 8.55
C VAL A 3 12.63 21.32 8.79
N ILE A 4 12.25 20.11 8.35
CA ILE A 4 10.87 19.60 8.44
C ILE A 4 10.48 19.15 9.85
N TRP A 5 11.41 19.07 10.81
CA TRP A 5 11.11 18.68 12.20
C TRP A 5 11.68 19.67 13.21
N ARG A 6 11.07 19.72 14.40
CA ARG A 6 11.55 20.50 15.55
C ARG A 6 11.62 19.62 16.80
N GLY A 7 12.77 19.68 17.48
CA GLY A 7 13.09 18.84 18.64
C GLY A 7 12.80 17.36 18.36
N PHE A 8 12.00 16.71 19.20
CA PHE A 8 11.68 15.28 19.11
C PHE A 8 10.63 14.89 18.05
N GLY A 9 10.25 15.77 17.13
CA GLY A 9 9.30 15.41 16.05
C GLY A 9 9.74 14.23 15.19
N TRP A 10 11.05 13.99 15.06
CA TRP A 10 11.61 12.86 14.32
C TRP A 10 11.30 11.48 14.96
N LEU A 11 10.84 11.44 16.22
CA LEU A 11 10.44 10.18 16.87
C LEU A 11 9.16 9.58 16.28
N ILE A 12 8.30 10.37 15.64
CA ILE A 12 7.04 9.88 15.05
C ILE A 12 7.28 8.75 14.05
N PRO A 13 8.09 8.92 12.97
CA PRO A 13 8.34 7.82 12.04
C PRO A 13 9.01 6.64 12.74
N VAL A 14 9.91 6.85 13.70
CA VAL A 14 10.56 5.77 14.45
C VAL A 14 9.54 4.93 15.24
N ILE A 15 8.58 5.58 15.90
CA ILE A 15 7.50 4.90 16.62
C ILE A 15 6.62 4.12 15.64
N VAL A 16 6.23 4.73 14.52
CA VAL A 16 5.36 4.09 13.52
C VAL A 16 6.03 2.85 12.91
N PHE A 17 7.24 3.01 12.35
CA PHE A 17 7.98 1.91 11.73
C PHE A 17 8.35 0.83 12.75
N GLY A 18 8.84 1.25 13.93
CA GLY A 18 9.22 0.34 15.00
C GLY A 18 8.05 -0.49 15.50
N ALA A 19 6.88 0.12 15.74
CA ALA A 19 5.71 -0.60 16.22
C ALA A 19 5.18 -1.61 15.19
N PHE A 20 5.13 -1.27 13.90
CA PHE A 20 4.72 -2.22 12.86
C PHE A 20 5.72 -3.36 12.70
N LEU A 21 7.02 -3.07 12.71
CA LEU A 21 8.07 -4.09 12.60
C LEU A 21 8.03 -5.05 13.80
N LEU A 22 7.93 -4.51 15.01
CA LEU A 22 7.85 -5.31 16.24
C LEU A 22 6.58 -6.16 16.27
N SER A 23 5.43 -5.60 15.85
CA SER A 23 4.17 -6.35 15.74
C SER A 23 4.28 -7.50 14.74
N GLN A 24 4.87 -7.26 13.56
CA GLN A 24 5.09 -8.29 12.56
C GLN A 24 6.00 -9.41 13.06
N ILE A 25 7.15 -9.07 13.67
CA ILE A 25 8.09 -10.05 14.23
C ILE A 25 7.41 -10.87 15.33
N ALA A 26 6.74 -10.21 16.28
CA ALA A 26 6.10 -10.87 17.41
C ALA A 26 5.01 -11.84 16.95
N LEU A 27 4.12 -11.40 16.06
CA LEU A 27 2.99 -12.23 15.64
C LEU A 27 3.40 -13.38 14.72
N ASN A 28 4.34 -13.16 13.81
CA ASN A 28 4.87 -14.26 13.00
C ASN A 28 5.61 -15.30 13.87
N SER A 29 6.29 -14.85 14.94
CA SER A 29 6.95 -15.76 15.87
C SER A 29 5.97 -16.59 16.73
N ILE A 30 4.77 -16.06 17.02
CA ILE A 30 3.78 -16.74 17.87
C ILE A 30 2.85 -17.63 17.03
N TYR A 31 2.40 -17.13 15.88
CA TYR A 31 1.34 -17.75 15.07
C TYR A 31 1.83 -18.37 13.75
N GLY A 32 3.12 -18.27 13.45
CA GLY A 32 3.73 -18.81 12.23
C GLY A 32 4.02 -17.77 11.16
N GLU A 33 4.89 -18.14 10.21
CA GLU A 33 5.30 -17.26 9.13
C GLU A 33 4.11 -16.82 8.28
N GLY A 34 4.06 -15.53 7.95
CA GLY A 34 3.01 -14.95 7.12
C GLY A 34 1.73 -14.54 7.85
N PHE A 35 1.55 -14.89 9.12
CA PHE A 35 0.33 -14.56 9.89
C PHE A 35 -0.01 -13.07 9.85
N TYR A 36 0.97 -12.19 10.05
CA TYR A 36 0.78 -10.73 10.04
C TYR A 36 0.32 -10.20 8.67
N LYS A 37 0.71 -10.85 7.58
CA LYS A 37 0.28 -10.45 6.23
C LYS A 37 -1.15 -10.88 5.97
N ALA A 38 -1.49 -12.12 6.35
CA ALA A 38 -2.80 -12.73 6.14
C ALA A 38 -3.91 -12.09 6.97
N ASN A 39 -3.60 -11.51 8.12
CA ASN A 39 -4.59 -10.93 9.03
C ASN A 39 -4.48 -9.40 9.08
N GLU A 40 -5.62 -8.71 8.99
CA GLU A 40 -5.65 -7.25 9.03
C GLU A 40 -5.74 -6.67 10.45
N TRP A 41 -6.41 -7.38 11.36
CA TRP A 41 -6.63 -6.93 12.74
C TRP A 41 -5.33 -6.57 13.49
N PRO A 42 -4.16 -7.25 13.29
CA PRO A 42 -2.91 -6.86 13.91
C PRO A 42 -2.49 -5.43 13.58
N LYS A 43 -2.71 -5.01 12.33
CA LYS A 43 -2.35 -3.69 11.84
C LYS A 43 -3.19 -2.62 12.52
N ILE A 44 -4.48 -2.91 12.76
CA ILE A 44 -5.40 -2.04 13.49
C ILE A 44 -4.96 -1.88 14.95
N VAL A 45 -4.61 -3.00 15.62
CA VAL A 45 -4.11 -2.98 17.01
C VAL A 45 -2.81 -2.18 17.11
N ALA A 46 -1.89 -2.36 16.16
CA ALA A 46 -0.65 -1.59 16.10
C ALA A 46 -0.93 -0.09 15.95
N ILE A 47 -1.88 0.32 15.10
CA ILE A 47 -2.28 1.73 14.92
C ILE A 47 -2.85 2.34 16.20
N VAL A 48 -3.69 1.62 16.94
CA VAL A 48 -4.22 2.09 18.23
C VAL A 48 -3.06 2.30 19.22
N PHE A 49 -2.14 1.34 19.31
CA PHE A 49 -0.98 1.44 20.18
C PHE A 49 -0.06 2.61 19.80
N ILE A 50 0.25 2.78 18.51
CA ILE A 50 1.01 3.92 17.97
C ILE A 50 0.35 5.25 18.36
N SER A 51 -0.97 5.35 18.19
CA SER A 51 -1.73 6.56 18.48
C SER A 51 -1.64 6.95 19.97
N LEU A 52 -1.74 5.96 20.87
CA LEU A 52 -1.55 6.16 22.31
C LEU A 52 -0.12 6.59 22.66
N LEU A 53 0.89 5.97 22.06
CA LEU A 53 2.29 6.35 22.28
C LEU A 53 2.57 7.78 21.82
N ILE A 54 2.07 8.18 20.65
CA ILE A 54 2.27 9.53 20.11
C ILE A 54 1.49 10.56 20.93
N ALA A 55 0.27 10.25 21.36
CA ALA A 55 -0.52 11.13 22.22
C ALA A 55 0.19 11.36 23.58
N SER A 56 0.68 10.28 24.19
CA SER A 56 1.46 10.33 25.42
C SER A 56 2.74 11.17 25.24
N LEU A 57 3.52 10.90 24.19
CA LEU A 57 4.73 11.64 23.87
C LEU A 57 4.45 13.14 23.64
N GLY A 58 3.43 13.46 22.84
CA GLY A 58 2.98 14.83 22.59
C GLY A 58 2.56 15.54 23.87
N TYR A 59 1.78 14.88 24.73
CA TYR A 59 1.38 15.43 26.04
C TYR A 59 2.61 15.75 26.92
N PHE A 60 3.56 14.82 27.04
CA PHE A 60 4.76 15.05 27.86
C PHE A 60 5.64 16.17 27.31
N LEU A 61 5.85 16.21 26.00
CA LEU A 61 6.77 17.13 25.35
C LEU A 61 6.17 18.54 25.18
N ASN A 62 4.94 18.63 24.70
CA ASN A 62 4.33 19.89 24.29
C ASN A 62 3.43 20.51 25.35
N TYR A 63 2.84 19.72 26.24
CA TYR A 63 1.97 20.22 27.30
C TYR A 63 2.70 20.36 28.64
N LYS A 64 3.34 19.28 29.12
CA LYS A 64 3.94 19.25 30.47
C LYS A 64 5.30 19.94 30.57
N LYS A 65 6.20 19.73 29.60
CA LYS A 65 7.60 20.20 29.67
C LYS A 65 7.88 21.52 28.95
N ARG A 66 6.86 22.19 28.40
CA ARG A 66 7.09 23.41 27.62
C ARG A 66 7.46 24.56 28.55
N GLN A 67 8.71 25.02 28.44
CA GLN A 67 9.20 26.15 29.23
C GLN A 67 8.44 27.43 28.86
N VAL A 68 8.11 28.21 29.88
CA VAL A 68 7.49 29.53 29.75
C VAL A 68 8.55 30.54 30.12
N THR A 69 9.13 31.21 29.13
CA THR A 69 10.09 32.30 29.34
C THR A 69 9.29 33.59 29.52
N ILE A 70 9.64 34.39 30.52
CA ILE A 70 9.07 35.72 30.72
C ILE A 70 10.00 36.70 30.02
N ASP A 71 9.45 37.49 29.10
CA ASP A 71 10.20 38.52 28.39
C ASP A 71 10.40 39.72 29.32
N GLU A 72 11.65 40.02 29.71
CA GLU A 72 11.97 41.01 30.75
C GLU A 72 11.53 42.43 30.37
N GLU A 73 11.52 42.77 29.08
CA GLU A 73 11.12 44.11 28.59
C GLU A 73 9.60 44.30 28.46
N SER A 74 8.83 43.23 28.22
CA SER A 74 7.39 43.34 27.93
C SER A 74 6.48 42.69 28.99
N GLY A 75 7.06 41.92 29.93
CA GLY A 75 6.34 41.13 30.92
C GLY A 75 5.49 39.99 30.32
N LYS A 76 5.53 39.78 29.00
CA LYS A 76 4.71 38.76 28.33
C LYS A 76 5.34 37.38 28.48
N LYS A 77 4.51 36.40 28.84
CA LYS A 77 4.89 34.98 28.89
C LYS A 77 4.96 34.41 27.47
N LYS A 78 6.13 33.96 27.04
CA LYS A 78 6.34 33.29 25.75
C LYS A 78 6.68 31.81 25.99
N LYS A 79 5.88 30.92 25.40
CA LYS A 79 6.13 29.47 25.45
C LYS A 79 7.19 29.08 24.40
N SER A 80 8.11 28.17 24.76
CA SER A 80 9.05 27.60 23.79
C SER A 80 8.31 26.95 22.59
N PRO A 81 8.93 26.89 21.39
CA PRO A 81 8.32 26.27 20.23
C PRO A 81 7.91 24.80 20.47
N ALA A 82 6.79 24.39 19.88
CA ALA A 82 6.33 23.00 19.95
C ALA A 82 7.28 22.03 19.23
N HIS A 83 7.47 20.86 19.83
CA HIS A 83 7.98 19.69 19.14
C HIS A 83 7.01 19.31 18.02
N SER A 84 7.51 19.22 16.80
CA SER A 84 6.66 19.08 15.61
C SER A 84 7.38 18.33 14.49
N LEU A 85 6.59 17.66 13.66
CA LEU A 85 7.01 17.05 12.40
C LEU A 85 6.15 17.62 11.28
N PHE A 86 6.76 18.01 10.18
CA PHE A 86 6.16 18.80 9.10
C PHE A 86 5.38 20.02 9.61
N PHE A 87 5.95 20.72 10.60
CA PHE A 87 5.33 21.87 11.27
C PHE A 87 4.03 21.57 12.04
N ILE A 88 3.64 20.29 12.14
CA ILE A 88 2.48 19.81 12.88
C ILE A 88 2.93 19.32 14.26
N PRO A 89 2.31 19.77 15.36
CA PRO A 89 2.65 19.31 16.71
C PRO A 89 2.52 17.79 16.87
N VAL A 90 3.40 17.19 17.68
CA VAL A 90 3.45 15.73 17.86
C VAL A 90 2.10 15.12 18.25
N GLU A 91 1.34 15.76 19.13
CA GLU A 91 0.03 15.30 19.58
C GLU A 91 -1.01 15.20 18.45
N ALA A 92 -0.94 16.05 17.42
CA ALA A 92 -1.86 16.00 16.30
C ALA A 92 -1.61 14.76 15.41
N TRP A 93 -0.38 14.24 15.38
CA TRP A 93 -0.05 13.02 14.65
C TRP A 93 -0.74 11.78 15.22
N ALA A 94 -1.11 11.79 16.50
CA ALA A 94 -1.91 10.72 17.11
C ALA A 94 -3.30 10.56 16.49
N VAL A 95 -3.82 11.62 15.84
CA VAL A 95 -5.09 11.59 15.10
C VAL A 95 -4.85 11.45 13.60
N ILE A 96 -3.85 12.13 13.06
CA ILE A 96 -3.55 12.11 11.61
C ILE A 96 -3.20 10.69 11.15
N ILE A 97 -2.36 9.96 11.88
CA ILE A 97 -1.93 8.60 11.51
C ILE A 97 -3.10 7.62 11.38
N PRO A 98 -3.98 7.46 12.39
CA PRO A 98 -5.12 6.55 12.25
C PRO A 98 -6.07 7.00 11.13
N VAL A 99 -6.32 8.31 10.98
CA VAL A 99 -7.17 8.82 9.88
C VAL A 99 -6.60 8.46 8.52
N LEU A 100 -5.30 8.70 8.29
CA LEU A 100 -4.64 8.33 7.02
C LEU A 100 -4.66 6.82 6.80
N PHE A 101 -4.42 6.03 7.85
CA PHE A 101 -4.46 4.57 7.78
C PHE A 101 -5.85 4.07 7.36
N PHE A 102 -6.91 4.48 8.04
CA PHE A 102 -8.28 4.06 7.69
C PHE A 102 -8.72 4.58 6.33
N TRP A 103 -8.35 5.81 5.97
CA TRP A 103 -8.61 6.34 4.63
C TRP A 103 -7.95 5.46 3.55
N MET A 104 -6.68 5.08 3.75
CA MET A 104 -5.98 4.18 2.83
C MET A 104 -6.66 2.80 2.75
N GLN A 105 -7.10 2.22 3.88
CA GLN A 105 -7.83 0.95 3.88
C GLN A 105 -9.13 1.02 3.08
N ILE A 106 -9.89 2.11 3.21
CA ILE A 106 -11.13 2.33 2.46
C ILE A 106 -10.84 2.40 0.95
N GLN A 107 -9.74 3.06 0.55
CA GLN A 107 -9.35 3.14 -0.86
C GLN A 107 -8.92 1.78 -1.42
N THR A 108 -8.17 0.99 -0.63
CA THR A 108 -7.80 -0.37 -0.99
C THR A 108 -9.03 -1.24 -1.17
N ALA A 109 -9.95 -1.27 -0.19
CA ALA A 109 -11.18 -2.06 -0.28
C ALA A 109 -12.06 -1.68 -1.48
N LYS A 110 -12.16 -0.38 -1.82
CA LYS A 110 -12.87 0.08 -3.02
C LYS A 110 -12.20 -0.40 -4.30
N THR A 111 -10.86 -0.37 -4.33
CA THR A 111 -10.09 -0.82 -5.49
C THR A 111 -10.24 -2.32 -5.67
N ASP A 112 -10.10 -3.10 -4.60
CA ASP A 112 -10.25 -4.56 -4.64
C ASP A 112 -11.67 -4.97 -5.05
N ALA A 113 -12.70 -4.32 -4.52
CA ALA A 113 -14.09 -4.56 -4.93
C ALA A 113 -14.31 -4.25 -6.43
N LYS A 114 -13.71 -3.17 -6.93
CA LYS A 114 -13.77 -2.80 -8.35
C LYS A 114 -13.04 -3.83 -9.23
N GLU A 115 -11.86 -4.27 -8.84
CA GLU A 115 -11.08 -5.28 -9.56
C GLU A 115 -11.79 -6.64 -9.57
N MET A 116 -12.38 -7.05 -8.44
CA MET A 116 -13.18 -8.27 -8.37
C MET A 116 -14.41 -8.21 -9.26
N ALA A 117 -15.10 -7.06 -9.32
CA ALA A 117 -16.24 -6.88 -10.23
C ALA A 117 -15.83 -7.06 -11.71
N PHE A 118 -14.61 -6.65 -12.08
CA PHE A 118 -14.07 -6.87 -13.42
C PHE A 118 -13.75 -8.35 -13.69
N ILE A 119 -13.30 -9.09 -12.68
CA ILE A 119 -13.07 -10.55 -12.81
C ILE A 119 -14.38 -11.33 -12.89
N GLU A 120 -15.41 -10.92 -12.13
CA GLU A 120 -16.73 -11.55 -12.15
C GLU A 120 -17.47 -11.29 -13.47
N SER A 121 -17.28 -10.11 -14.04
CA SER A 121 -17.86 -9.67 -15.32
C SER A 121 -16.78 -9.23 -16.31
N PRO A 122 -15.97 -10.19 -16.82
CA PRO A 122 -14.89 -9.87 -17.73
C PRO A 122 -15.44 -9.29 -19.03
N ALA A 123 -14.71 -8.33 -19.58
CA ALA A 123 -15.01 -7.70 -20.85
C ALA A 123 -13.80 -7.73 -21.78
N VAL A 124 -14.06 -7.67 -23.08
CA VAL A 124 -13.01 -7.53 -24.08
C VAL A 124 -12.25 -6.23 -23.84
N ASN A 125 -10.92 -6.31 -23.92
CA ASN A 125 -9.93 -5.29 -23.56
C ASN A 125 -9.66 -5.09 -22.06
N ASP A 126 -10.23 -5.90 -21.17
CA ASP A 126 -9.73 -5.92 -19.78
C ASP A 126 -8.25 -6.32 -19.77
N VAL A 127 -7.47 -5.62 -18.94
CA VAL A 127 -6.03 -5.85 -18.77
C VAL A 127 -5.77 -6.34 -17.35
N TYR A 128 -5.19 -7.54 -17.27
CA TYR A 128 -4.76 -8.16 -16.02
C TYR A 128 -3.25 -8.03 -15.88
N SER A 129 -2.79 -7.37 -14.84
CA SER A 129 -1.36 -7.31 -14.51
C SER A 129 -0.98 -8.52 -13.68
N VAL A 130 -0.04 -9.33 -14.18
CA VAL A 130 0.21 -10.68 -13.67
C VAL A 130 1.68 -10.95 -13.36
N ASP A 131 1.93 -11.88 -12.44
CA ASP A 131 3.20 -12.60 -12.32
C ASP A 131 3.17 -13.82 -13.27
N PHE A 132 3.94 -13.76 -14.34
CA PHE A 132 4.03 -14.78 -15.38
C PHE A 132 4.53 -16.11 -14.83
N THR A 133 5.30 -16.15 -13.73
CA THR A 133 5.74 -17.42 -13.14
C THR A 133 4.61 -18.27 -12.60
N GLU A 134 3.46 -17.66 -12.30
CA GLU A 134 2.27 -18.39 -11.83
C GLU A 134 1.49 -19.03 -12.99
N ILE A 135 1.74 -18.60 -14.23
CA ILE A 135 0.96 -18.98 -15.42
C ILE A 135 1.80 -19.82 -16.39
N PHE A 136 3.06 -19.44 -16.60
CA PHE A 136 3.96 -20.06 -17.54
C PHE A 136 5.10 -20.79 -16.82
N THR A 137 5.40 -22.00 -17.28
CA THR A 137 6.44 -22.86 -16.69
C THR A 137 7.86 -22.48 -17.14
N ASP A 138 8.00 -21.84 -18.30
CA ASP A 138 9.28 -21.43 -18.89
C ASP A 138 9.41 -19.90 -18.88
N THR A 139 9.55 -19.33 -17.68
CA THR A 139 9.60 -17.88 -17.47
C THR A 139 10.97 -17.44 -16.95
N ASP A 140 11.47 -16.31 -17.44
CA ASP A 140 12.65 -15.66 -16.86
C ASP A 140 12.33 -15.22 -15.43
N GLN A 141 13.04 -15.78 -14.44
CA GLN A 141 12.87 -15.43 -13.03
C GLN A 141 13.16 -13.95 -12.74
N LYS A 142 13.97 -13.29 -13.58
CA LYS A 142 14.29 -11.88 -13.47
C LYS A 142 13.19 -10.99 -14.03
N PHE A 143 12.58 -11.35 -15.16
CA PHE A 143 11.54 -10.57 -15.83
C PHE A 143 10.23 -11.33 -15.82
N LYS A 144 9.58 -11.32 -14.66
CA LYS A 144 8.39 -12.15 -14.41
C LYS A 144 7.08 -11.39 -14.37
N TYR A 145 7.08 -10.07 -14.37
CA TYR A 145 5.83 -9.31 -14.31
C TYR A 145 5.42 -8.80 -15.68
N GLY A 146 4.17 -9.00 -16.08
CA GLY A 146 3.65 -8.51 -17.36
C GLY A 146 2.14 -8.25 -17.31
N THR A 147 1.51 -8.17 -18.48
CA THR A 147 0.06 -8.04 -18.58
C THR A 147 -0.54 -9.09 -19.50
N LEU A 148 -1.79 -9.44 -19.22
CA LEU A 148 -2.67 -10.20 -20.09
C LEU A 148 -3.81 -9.31 -20.53
N LYS A 149 -4.20 -9.36 -21.80
CA LYS A 149 -5.35 -8.62 -22.31
C LYS A 149 -6.43 -9.56 -22.80
N VAL A 150 -7.64 -9.38 -22.30
CA VAL A 150 -8.81 -10.17 -22.71
C VAL A 150 -9.17 -9.84 -24.16
N VAL A 151 -9.14 -10.84 -25.02
CA VAL A 151 -9.53 -10.72 -26.44
C VAL A 151 -10.93 -11.27 -26.70
N GLU A 152 -11.33 -12.31 -25.98
CA GLU A 152 -12.65 -12.92 -26.09
C GLU A 152 -13.14 -13.38 -24.73
N VAL A 153 -14.46 -13.26 -24.48
CA VAL A 153 -15.10 -13.75 -23.26
C VAL A 153 -15.96 -14.95 -23.60
N LYS A 154 -15.68 -16.08 -22.95
CA LYS A 154 -16.42 -17.33 -23.08
C LYS A 154 -17.28 -17.58 -21.83
N SER A 155 -18.19 -18.54 -21.88
CA SER A 155 -19.10 -18.84 -20.77
C SER A 155 -18.38 -19.27 -19.48
N ASP A 156 -17.22 -19.90 -19.61
CA ASP A 156 -16.44 -20.54 -18.54
C ASP A 156 -15.07 -19.86 -18.28
N GLY A 157 -14.73 -18.81 -19.03
CA GLY A 157 -13.44 -18.13 -18.90
C GLY A 157 -13.23 -17.03 -19.93
N VAL A 158 -11.96 -16.71 -20.19
CA VAL A 158 -11.56 -15.68 -21.16
C VAL A 158 -10.39 -16.19 -21.99
N GLU A 159 -10.33 -15.73 -23.23
CA GLU A 159 -9.10 -15.81 -24.01
C GLU A 159 -8.30 -14.53 -23.82
N VAL A 160 -7.00 -14.69 -23.61
CA VAL A 160 -6.10 -13.59 -23.35
C VAL A 160 -4.88 -13.64 -24.24
N LEU A 161 -4.32 -12.47 -24.51
CA LEU A 161 -2.99 -12.29 -25.10
C LEU A 161 -2.00 -11.83 -24.04
N ALA A 162 -0.80 -12.40 -24.02
CA ALA A 162 0.28 -11.97 -23.15
C ALA A 162 1.05 -10.79 -23.76
N SER A 163 1.57 -9.92 -22.89
CA SER A 163 2.43 -8.82 -23.31
C SER A 163 3.80 -9.35 -23.73
N GLU A 164 4.38 -8.76 -24.79
CA GLU A 164 5.77 -9.04 -25.17
C GLU A 164 6.77 -8.52 -24.13
N ILE A 165 6.35 -7.48 -23.39
CA ILE A 165 7.19 -6.82 -22.42
C ILE A 165 6.95 -7.43 -21.05
N ALA A 166 8.04 -7.85 -20.42
CA ALA A 166 8.08 -8.27 -19.04
C ALA A 166 9.02 -7.36 -18.23
N TYR A 167 8.75 -7.24 -16.93
CA TYR A 167 9.46 -6.37 -16.00
C TYR A 167 9.96 -7.17 -14.80
N ASP A 168 10.99 -6.64 -14.15
CA ASP A 168 11.54 -7.15 -12.90
C ASP A 168 10.73 -6.73 -11.66
N GLY A 169 9.77 -5.81 -11.81
CA GLY A 169 8.89 -5.38 -10.74
C GLY A 169 7.47 -4.97 -11.18
N LYS A 170 6.51 -5.15 -10.26
CA LYS A 170 5.10 -4.74 -10.41
C LYS A 170 4.93 -3.26 -10.78
N SER A 171 5.88 -2.40 -10.41
CA SER A 171 5.85 -0.95 -10.69
C SER A 171 5.98 -0.63 -12.17
N GLY A 172 6.77 -1.40 -12.93
CA GLY A 172 6.95 -1.24 -14.37
C GLY A 172 5.64 -1.49 -15.12
N VAL A 173 4.99 -2.62 -14.82
CA VAL A 173 3.67 -2.97 -15.35
C VAL A 173 2.63 -1.90 -15.03
N ARG A 174 2.51 -1.50 -13.76
CA ARG A 174 1.58 -0.45 -13.31
C ARG A 174 1.77 0.87 -14.05
N LYS A 175 3.02 1.21 -14.37
CA LYS A 175 3.35 2.44 -15.10
C LYS A 175 2.82 2.36 -16.52
N ASP A 176 3.06 1.26 -17.22
CA ASP A 176 2.68 1.14 -18.63
C ASP A 176 1.17 0.99 -18.83
N VAL A 177 0.47 0.35 -17.89
CA VAL A 177 -1.00 0.37 -17.82
C VAL A 177 -1.53 1.79 -17.59
N ARG A 178 -0.98 2.51 -16.60
CA ARG A 178 -1.40 3.89 -16.28
C ARG A 178 -1.13 4.88 -17.42
N GLU A 179 -0.04 4.70 -18.17
CA GLU A 179 0.32 5.51 -19.32
C GLU A 179 -0.43 5.10 -20.61
N GLY A 180 -1.28 4.07 -20.55
CA GLY A 180 -2.08 3.59 -21.68
C GLY A 180 -1.27 2.82 -22.74
N LYS A 181 -0.01 2.47 -22.48
CA LYS A 181 0.81 1.68 -23.41
C LYS A 181 0.26 0.27 -23.59
N ALA A 182 -0.31 -0.29 -22.52
CA ALA A 182 -1.03 -1.56 -22.53
C ALA A 182 -2.34 -1.53 -23.34
N ASN A 183 -2.71 -0.40 -23.97
CA ASN A 183 -3.84 -0.37 -24.91
C ASN A 183 -3.38 -0.54 -26.37
N ASN A 184 -2.08 -0.41 -26.64
CA ASN A 184 -1.54 -0.52 -27.99
C ASN A 184 -1.52 -1.98 -28.46
N GLN A 185 -1.89 -2.21 -29.72
CA GLN A 185 -1.91 -3.56 -30.29
C GLN A 185 -0.52 -4.21 -30.29
N GLY A 186 0.54 -3.46 -30.58
CA GLY A 186 1.93 -3.96 -30.56
C GLY A 186 2.51 -4.17 -29.16
N TYR A 187 1.73 -3.98 -28.10
CA TYR A 187 2.15 -4.32 -26.73
C TYR A 187 1.98 -5.83 -26.43
N TYR A 188 1.10 -6.49 -27.20
CA TYR A 188 0.76 -7.89 -27.05
C TYR A 188 1.14 -8.65 -28.31
N SER A 189 1.63 -9.87 -28.14
CA SER A 189 1.82 -10.79 -29.26
C SER A 189 1.69 -12.23 -28.80
N GLY A 190 1.82 -13.15 -29.76
CA GLY A 190 1.59 -14.57 -29.56
C GLY A 190 0.14 -14.98 -29.85
N GLU A 191 -0.13 -16.25 -29.63
CA GLU A 191 -1.45 -16.83 -29.83
C GLU A 191 -2.31 -16.63 -28.58
N PRO A 192 -3.61 -16.27 -28.73
CA PRO A 192 -4.53 -16.26 -27.61
C PRO A 192 -4.58 -17.63 -26.92
N PHE A 193 -4.57 -17.62 -25.60
CA PHE A 193 -4.76 -18.83 -24.81
C PHE A 193 -5.91 -18.64 -23.84
N PHE A 194 -6.59 -19.76 -23.54
CA PHE A 194 -7.76 -19.76 -22.69
C PHE A 194 -7.37 -19.87 -21.22
N ILE A 195 -7.99 -19.02 -20.39
CA ILE A 195 -7.88 -19.08 -18.94
C ILE A 195 -9.28 -19.32 -18.33
N PRO A 196 -9.48 -20.42 -17.59
CA PRO A 196 -10.72 -20.66 -16.86
C PRO A 196 -10.99 -19.59 -15.81
N ARG A 197 -12.26 -19.18 -15.66
CA ARG A 197 -12.65 -18.13 -14.69
C ARG A 197 -12.23 -18.46 -13.26
N GLN A 198 -12.37 -19.72 -12.86
CA GLN A 198 -12.00 -20.19 -11.54
C GLN A 198 -10.50 -19.95 -11.25
N TYR A 199 -9.65 -20.20 -12.24
CA TYR A 199 -8.21 -20.01 -12.11
C TYR A 199 -7.84 -18.51 -12.04
N ILE A 200 -8.57 -17.62 -12.70
CA ILE A 200 -8.38 -16.16 -12.57
C ILE A 200 -8.66 -15.69 -11.14
N ILE A 201 -9.73 -16.21 -10.53
CA ILE A 201 -10.09 -15.90 -9.14
C ILE A 201 -8.99 -16.40 -8.20
N GLU A 202 -8.48 -17.62 -8.43
CA GLU A 202 -7.37 -18.19 -7.66
C GLU A 202 -6.09 -17.34 -7.78
N LEU A 203 -5.70 -16.97 -9.01
CA LEU A 203 -4.55 -16.10 -9.26
C LEU A 203 -4.71 -14.74 -8.58
N LYS A 204 -5.90 -14.14 -8.57
CA LYS A 204 -6.16 -12.89 -7.85
C LYS A 204 -5.99 -13.04 -6.35
N ASN A 205 -6.53 -14.12 -5.77
CA ASN A 205 -6.41 -14.40 -4.33
C ASN A 205 -4.97 -14.69 -3.89
N GLN A 206 -4.13 -15.21 -4.79
CA GLN A 206 -2.72 -15.51 -4.54
C GLN A 206 -1.77 -14.37 -4.90
N ASP A 207 -2.27 -13.17 -5.26
CA ASP A 207 -1.47 -12.02 -5.72
C ASP A 207 -0.66 -12.30 -7.01
N GLY A 208 -1.04 -13.36 -7.74
CA GLY A 208 -0.58 -13.68 -9.10
C GLY A 208 -1.19 -12.74 -10.13
N ILE A 209 -2.45 -12.31 -9.96
CA ILE A 209 -3.01 -11.11 -10.58
C ILE A 209 -3.02 -10.00 -9.55
N PHE A 210 -2.16 -9.00 -9.71
CA PHE A 210 -1.96 -7.95 -8.71
C PHE A 210 -2.64 -6.62 -9.05
N GLN A 211 -3.25 -6.51 -10.22
CA GLN A 211 -4.06 -5.38 -10.66
C GLN A 211 -4.96 -5.80 -11.83
N VAL A 212 -6.19 -5.30 -11.85
CA VAL A 212 -7.10 -5.42 -13.00
C VAL A 212 -7.54 -4.03 -13.44
N SER A 213 -7.47 -3.76 -14.73
CA SER A 213 -7.86 -2.48 -15.32
C SER A 213 -8.73 -2.67 -16.55
N ARG A 214 -9.54 -1.66 -16.82
CA ARG A 214 -10.43 -1.54 -17.96
C ARG A 214 -10.30 -0.12 -18.50
#